data_AF-S3KHI3-F1
#
_entry.id   AF-S3KHI3-F1
#
_cell.length_a   1.000
_cell.length_b   1.000
_cell.length_c   1.000
_cell.angle_alpha   90.00
_cell.angle_beta   90.00
_cell.angle_gamma   90.00
#
_symmetry.space_group_name_H-M   'P 1'
#
loop_
_entity.id
_entity.type
_entity.pdbx_description
1 polymer ?
#
loop_
_entity_poly.entity_id
_entity_poly.type
_entity_poly.pdbx_seq_one_letter_code
_entity_poly.pdbx_strand_id
1 'polypeptide(L)'
;MEKRRYPYSFFRLLNKRAVLVPVAFFLFFSLSCSNKTAKSESEEKGIRTDSSAVASAHHAGLRNIVLFLGHDFTDAEKKQKLTDYLDRTYGLFQNGGIISILSYPEDVTVAGKIRTASLSSKLTELRERGELSAFITIGAPQGIHSVLAALQDIGAEIPVFSVFPQDDVLGTEAGSDLVIDYRTAPLKNDADVAHDSAEDADLEYKGDFGAVLSPLIQVLLNWSEMKESPMLIPSLRREFFKQTGCNLVIYTDPVTGLRSKNHYVLEGIPREKQ
;
A
#
# COMPACT_ATOMS: atom_id res chain seq x y z
N MET A 1 61.19 -19.71 -15.23
CA MET A 1 61.64 -18.88 -14.10
C MET A 1 62.63 -17.86 -14.66
N GLU A 2 62.13 -16.71 -15.12
CA GLU A 2 62.96 -15.67 -15.74
C GLU A 2 62.33 -14.30 -15.52
N LYS A 3 63.11 -13.42 -14.86
CA LYS A 3 63.26 -11.95 -15.02
C LYS A 3 61.98 -11.12 -15.27
N ARG A 4 61.72 -10.02 -14.56
CA ARG A 4 62.64 -8.94 -14.16
C ARG A 4 61.86 -7.99 -13.24
N ARG A 5 62.40 -7.69 -12.04
CA ARG A 5 62.02 -6.51 -11.23
C ARG A 5 62.98 -5.38 -11.55
N TYR A 6 62.46 -4.17 -11.65
CA TYR A 6 63.17 -2.88 -11.57
C TYR A 6 62.22 -1.86 -10.90
N PRO A 7 62.74 -0.75 -10.33
CA PRO A 7 62.58 -0.43 -8.91
C PRO A 7 61.96 0.97 -8.66
N TYR A 8 61.86 1.32 -7.36
CA TYR A 8 62.07 2.65 -6.71
C TYR A 8 62.35 3.84 -7.64
N SER A 9 61.93 5.09 -7.41
CA SER A 9 61.36 5.86 -6.30
C SER A 9 61.24 7.31 -6.85
N PHE A 10 60.41 8.19 -6.27
CA PHE A 10 60.83 9.48 -5.69
C PHE A 10 59.65 10.44 -5.44
N PHE A 11 59.74 11.07 -4.27
CA PHE A 11 58.99 12.22 -3.75
C PHE A 11 58.95 13.44 -4.68
N ARG A 12 57.81 14.14 -4.70
CA ARG A 12 57.70 15.63 -4.70
C ARG A 12 56.25 16.01 -4.36
N LEU A 13 55.97 16.45 -3.14
CA LEU A 13 56.06 17.81 -2.57
C LEU A 13 54.69 18.51 -2.59
N LEU A 14 54.27 18.91 -1.38
CA LEU A 14 53.10 19.70 -1.06
C LEU A 14 52.90 20.91 -1.99
N ASN A 15 51.63 21.25 -2.24
CA ASN A 15 51.23 22.65 -2.11
C ASN A 15 49.79 22.76 -1.59
N LYS A 16 49.66 23.30 -0.37
CA LYS A 16 48.39 23.70 0.24
C LYS A 16 48.03 25.08 -0.30
N ARG A 17 46.83 25.25 -0.86
CA ARG A 17 46.16 26.55 -0.91
C ARG A 17 44.70 26.37 -0.50
N ALA A 18 44.45 26.68 0.76
CA ALA A 18 43.12 26.92 1.29
C ALA A 18 42.59 28.22 0.68
N VAL A 19 41.38 28.17 0.13
CA VAL A 19 40.62 29.35 -0.30
C VAL A 19 39.45 29.48 0.68
N LEU A 20 39.56 30.46 1.56
CA LEU A 20 38.52 30.96 2.45
C LEU A 20 37.60 31.88 1.64
N VAL A 21 36.31 31.59 1.59
CA VAL A 21 35.27 32.48 1.05
C VAL A 21 34.38 32.94 2.22
N PRO A 22 34.13 34.25 2.39
CA PRO A 22 33.53 34.78 3.60
C PRO A 22 32.02 34.59 3.65
N VAL A 23 31.55 34.28 4.86
CA VAL A 23 30.16 34.28 5.32
C VAL A 23 29.65 35.72 5.34
N ALA A 24 28.64 36.03 4.53
CA ALA A 24 27.90 37.28 4.60
C ALA A 24 26.66 37.09 5.50
N PHE A 25 26.77 37.62 6.70
CA PHE A 25 25.73 37.76 7.72
C PHE A 25 24.81 38.92 7.29
N PHE A 26 23.55 38.65 6.95
CA PHE A 26 22.51 39.69 6.84
C PHE A 26 21.60 39.60 8.07
N LEU A 27 21.93 40.40 9.08
CA LEU A 27 20.98 40.96 10.04
C LEU A 27 20.80 42.44 9.71
N PHE A 28 19.65 43.00 10.12
CA PHE A 28 19.14 44.38 9.99
C PHE A 28 17.95 44.47 9.00
N PHE A 29 16.76 44.99 9.31
CA PHE A 29 16.23 45.72 10.46
C PHE A 29 14.72 45.44 10.56
N SER A 30 14.22 45.37 11.80
CA SER A 30 12.80 45.53 12.13
C SER A 30 12.34 46.96 11.82
N LEU A 31 11.25 47.09 11.07
CA LEU A 31 10.47 48.33 10.96
C LEU A 31 9.04 48.03 11.39
N SER A 32 8.78 48.47 12.62
CA SER A 32 7.49 48.69 13.25
C SER A 32 6.80 49.90 12.61
N CYS A 33 5.53 49.74 12.20
CA CYS A 33 4.48 50.75 12.18
C CYS A 33 3.14 50.00 12.25
N SER A 34 2.53 49.88 13.42
CA SER A 34 1.56 50.81 14.02
C SER A 34 0.12 50.52 13.58
N ASN A 35 -0.64 49.92 14.49
CA ASN A 35 -2.09 49.82 14.44
C ASN A 35 -2.71 51.23 14.39
N LYS A 36 -3.56 51.48 13.40
CA LYS A 36 -4.55 52.55 13.48
C LYS A 36 -5.89 52.05 12.97
N THR A 37 -6.81 51.90 13.91
CA THR A 37 -8.22 51.61 13.72
C THR A 37 -8.88 52.75 12.93
N ALA A 38 -9.53 52.42 11.81
CA ALA A 38 -10.61 53.23 11.23
C ALA A 38 -11.52 52.34 10.37
N LYS A 39 -12.81 52.32 10.75
CA LYS A 39 -13.94 51.74 10.00
C LYS A 39 -14.24 52.58 8.75
N SER A 40 -14.46 51.95 7.60
CA SER A 40 -15.58 52.28 6.70
C SER A 40 -15.88 51.12 5.75
N GLU A 41 -17.17 50.82 5.59
CA GLU A 41 -17.74 49.84 4.67
C GLU A 41 -17.60 50.28 3.20
N SER A 42 -17.31 49.33 2.30
CA SER A 42 -18.06 49.07 1.06
C SER A 42 -17.36 48.02 0.18
N GLU A 43 -18.09 46.93 -0.06
CA GLU A 43 -18.06 45.94 -1.16
C GLU A 43 -16.92 45.97 -2.21
N GLU A 44 -16.21 44.85 -2.40
CA GLU A 44 -16.15 44.15 -3.71
C GLU A 44 -15.53 42.73 -3.61
N LYS A 45 -16.22 41.76 -4.23
CA LYS A 45 -15.76 40.45 -4.76
C LYS A 45 -14.78 39.60 -3.93
N GLY A 46 -15.36 38.60 -3.26
CA GLY A 46 -14.64 37.39 -2.87
C GLY A 46 -14.16 36.60 -4.09
N ILE A 47 -12.86 36.64 -4.32
CA ILE A 47 -12.14 35.75 -5.24
C ILE A 47 -12.23 34.33 -4.66
N ARG A 48 -12.66 33.38 -5.50
CA ARG A 48 -12.59 31.94 -5.25
C ARG A 48 -11.13 31.56 -5.04
N THR A 49 -10.78 31.16 -3.81
CA THR A 49 -9.48 30.57 -3.53
C THR A 49 -9.49 29.14 -4.06
N ASP A 50 -8.69 28.92 -5.10
CA ASP A 50 -8.44 27.60 -5.68
C ASP A 50 -7.98 26.60 -4.61
N SER A 51 -8.65 25.46 -4.59
CA SER A 51 -8.36 24.28 -3.77
C SER A 51 -7.12 23.51 -4.28
N SER A 52 -6.13 24.17 -4.87
CA SER A 52 -4.93 23.52 -5.43
C SER A 52 -3.73 23.53 -4.48
N ALA A 53 -3.82 24.17 -3.31
CA ALA A 53 -2.71 24.33 -2.39
C ALA A 53 -2.54 23.21 -1.34
N VAL A 54 -3.23 22.06 -1.49
CA VAL A 54 -2.99 20.87 -0.65
C VAL A 54 -2.06 19.86 -1.32
N ALA A 55 -1.68 20.08 -2.58
CA ALA A 55 -0.84 19.17 -3.36
C ALA A 55 0.61 19.65 -3.50
N SER A 56 1.31 20.00 -2.41
CA SER A 56 2.76 20.26 -2.51
C SER A 56 3.47 20.34 -1.14
N ALA A 57 3.78 19.20 -0.50
CA ALA A 57 4.79 19.16 0.58
C ALA A 57 5.28 17.75 1.04
N HIS A 58 4.86 16.62 0.45
CA HIS A 58 5.27 15.28 0.90
C HIS A 58 5.81 14.37 -0.22
N HIS A 59 6.79 14.84 -1.00
CA HIS A 59 7.49 14.01 -1.98
C HIS A 59 8.97 13.85 -1.59
N ALA A 60 9.24 12.91 -0.69
CA ALA A 60 10.56 12.36 -0.44
C ALA A 60 10.45 10.82 -0.53
N GLY A 61 10.77 10.29 -1.71
CA GLY A 61 10.63 8.88 -2.11
C GLY A 61 9.37 8.64 -2.94
N LEU A 62 9.52 8.21 -4.20
CA LEU A 62 8.41 7.71 -5.01
C LEU A 62 7.86 6.47 -4.31
N ARG A 63 6.64 6.55 -3.76
CA ARG A 63 6.02 5.43 -3.05
C ARG A 63 5.04 4.71 -3.97
N ASN A 64 5.47 3.64 -4.65
CA ASN A 64 4.56 2.83 -5.47
C ASN A 64 3.94 1.71 -4.63
N ILE A 65 2.63 1.75 -4.44
CA ILE A 65 1.83 0.65 -3.92
C ILE A 65 1.30 -0.12 -5.13
N VAL A 66 1.77 -1.35 -5.30
CA VAL A 66 1.32 -2.22 -6.38
C VAL A 66 0.13 -3.05 -5.90
N LEU A 67 -1.00 -2.89 -6.57
CA LEU A 67 -2.21 -3.70 -6.37
C LEU A 67 -2.26 -4.76 -7.48
N PHE A 68 -2.36 -6.04 -7.11
CA PHE A 68 -2.56 -7.14 -8.04
C PHE A 68 -3.97 -7.71 -7.90
N LEU A 69 -4.76 -7.58 -8.95
CA LEU A 69 -6.15 -8.04 -9.02
C LEU A 69 -6.21 -9.46 -9.61
N GLY A 70 -6.78 -10.39 -8.87
CA GLY A 70 -7.08 -11.75 -9.35
C GLY A 70 -8.40 -11.86 -10.10
N HIS A 71 -8.80 -13.10 -10.42
CA HIS A 71 -9.85 -13.41 -11.40
C HIS A 71 -11.19 -12.70 -11.14
N ASP A 72 -11.69 -12.73 -9.90
CA ASP A 72 -13.03 -12.21 -9.58
C ASP A 72 -13.10 -10.68 -9.57
N PHE A 73 -11.94 -10.04 -9.76
CA PHE A 73 -11.72 -8.60 -9.64
C PHE A 73 -11.29 -7.98 -10.97
N THR A 74 -11.29 -8.76 -12.06
CA THR A 74 -10.93 -8.28 -13.41
C THR A 74 -12.11 -8.04 -14.33
N ASP A 75 -13.36 -8.22 -13.86
CA ASP A 75 -14.54 -7.71 -14.57
C ASP A 75 -14.32 -6.25 -14.98
N ALA A 76 -14.54 -5.94 -16.25
CA ALA A 76 -14.14 -4.66 -16.82
C ALA A 76 -14.81 -3.47 -16.14
N GLU A 77 -16.08 -3.61 -15.74
CA GLU A 77 -16.81 -2.55 -15.05
C GLU A 77 -16.33 -2.38 -13.61
N LYS A 78 -16.19 -3.49 -12.86
CA LYS A 78 -15.64 -3.46 -11.48
C LYS A 78 -14.22 -2.87 -11.48
N LYS A 79 -13.35 -3.32 -12.40
CA LYS A 79 -11.97 -2.86 -12.54
C LYS A 79 -11.90 -1.38 -12.90
N GLN A 80 -12.73 -0.90 -13.84
CA GLN A 80 -12.75 0.51 -14.21
C GLN A 80 -13.21 1.38 -13.04
N LYS A 81 -14.32 1.02 -12.37
CA LYS A 81 -14.82 1.74 -11.19
C LYS A 81 -13.76 1.84 -10.09
N LEU A 82 -13.05 0.74 -9.83
CA LEU A 82 -11.97 0.72 -8.85
C LEU A 82 -10.80 1.60 -9.30
N THR A 83 -10.40 1.52 -10.57
CA THR A 83 -9.33 2.34 -11.15
C THR A 83 -9.65 3.82 -11.03
N ASP A 84 -10.86 4.24 -11.40
CA ASP A 84 -11.31 5.64 -11.29
C ASP A 84 -11.29 6.13 -9.84
N TYR A 85 -11.74 5.28 -8.91
CA TYR A 85 -11.70 5.59 -7.48
C TYR A 85 -10.26 5.78 -6.98
N LEU A 86 -9.34 4.88 -7.34
CA LEU A 86 -7.95 4.91 -6.92
C LEU A 86 -7.20 6.08 -7.55
N ASP A 87 -7.42 6.37 -8.83
CA ASP A 87 -6.80 7.51 -9.51
C ASP A 87 -7.27 8.84 -8.89
N ARG A 88 -8.59 8.98 -8.67
CA ARG A 88 -9.14 10.19 -8.03
C ARG A 88 -8.63 10.39 -6.60
N THR A 89 -8.44 9.32 -5.84
CA THR A 89 -8.11 9.40 -4.40
C THR A 89 -6.61 9.46 -4.14
N TYR A 90 -5.82 8.70 -4.91
CA TYR A 90 -4.39 8.46 -4.66
C TYR A 90 -3.50 8.76 -5.87
N GLY A 91 -4.09 8.85 -7.07
CA GLY A 91 -3.37 9.00 -8.34
C GLY A 91 -2.70 7.71 -8.80
N LEU A 92 -2.77 7.43 -10.09
CA LEU A 92 -2.02 6.35 -10.72
C LEU A 92 -0.53 6.70 -10.84
N PHE A 93 0.34 5.72 -10.59
CA PHE A 93 1.80 5.86 -10.59
C PHE A 93 2.34 6.38 -11.93
N GLN A 94 1.79 5.90 -13.05
CA GLN A 94 2.14 6.38 -14.39
C GLN A 94 1.82 7.86 -14.63
N ASN A 95 0.92 8.43 -13.83
CA ASN A 95 0.51 9.85 -13.86
C ASN A 95 1.14 10.66 -12.70
N GLY A 96 2.14 10.12 -12.00
CA GLY A 96 2.80 10.77 -10.87
C GLY A 96 2.12 10.56 -9.51
N GLY A 97 1.10 9.69 -9.44
CA GLY A 97 0.50 9.25 -8.18
C GLY A 97 1.27 8.10 -7.52
N ILE A 98 0.59 7.34 -6.66
CA ILE A 98 1.23 6.30 -5.83
C ILE A 98 0.73 4.87 -6.11
N ILE A 99 -0.28 4.70 -6.97
CA ILE A 99 -0.92 3.41 -7.20
C ILE A 99 -0.54 2.81 -8.55
N SER A 100 0.01 1.60 -8.58
CA SER A 100 0.05 0.76 -9.78
C SER A 100 -0.97 -0.35 -9.68
N ILE A 101 -1.73 -0.58 -10.74
CA ILE A 101 -2.70 -1.69 -10.82
C ILE A 101 -2.20 -2.69 -11.84
N LEU A 102 -2.03 -3.93 -11.39
CA LEU A 102 -1.74 -5.10 -12.21
C LEU A 102 -2.92 -6.07 -12.09
N SER A 103 -3.10 -6.91 -13.09
CA SER A 103 -4.27 -7.78 -13.22
C SER A 103 -3.94 -9.15 -13.78
N TYR A 104 -4.64 -10.15 -13.27
CA TYR A 104 -4.67 -11.48 -13.85
C TYR A 104 -5.78 -11.59 -14.92
N PRO A 105 -5.50 -12.18 -16.10
CA PRO A 105 -4.23 -12.77 -16.52
C PRO A 105 -3.30 -11.78 -17.25
N GLU A 106 -3.75 -10.56 -17.52
CA GLU A 106 -3.13 -9.66 -18.50
C GLU A 106 -1.66 -9.38 -18.17
N ASP A 107 -1.36 -9.07 -16.91
CA ASP A 107 -0.03 -8.66 -16.48
C ASP A 107 0.93 -9.81 -16.21
N VAL A 108 0.42 -11.05 -16.19
CA VAL A 108 1.21 -12.26 -15.98
C VAL A 108 1.28 -13.16 -17.21
N THR A 109 0.67 -12.75 -18.32
CA THR A 109 0.72 -13.49 -19.58
C THR A 109 1.97 -13.13 -20.37
N VAL A 110 2.83 -14.13 -20.60
CA VAL A 110 4.07 -13.99 -21.37
C VAL A 110 4.02 -14.94 -22.55
N ALA A 111 4.11 -14.39 -23.77
CA ALA A 111 4.02 -15.16 -25.03
C ALA A 111 2.77 -16.07 -25.09
N GLY A 112 1.62 -15.53 -24.68
CA GLY A 112 0.32 -16.23 -24.69
C GLY A 112 0.16 -17.29 -23.60
N LYS A 113 1.07 -17.38 -22.63
CA LYS A 113 0.98 -18.32 -21.49
C LYS A 113 1.02 -17.55 -20.17
N ILE A 114 0.13 -17.91 -19.25
CA ILE A 114 0.15 -17.40 -17.88
C ILE A 114 1.43 -17.91 -17.19
N ARG A 115 2.20 -16.97 -16.64
CA ARG A 115 3.42 -17.24 -15.88
C ARG A 115 3.46 -16.33 -14.66
N THR A 116 2.92 -16.80 -13.53
CA THR A 116 2.88 -16.03 -12.27
C THR A 116 4.27 -15.55 -11.83
N ALA A 117 5.33 -16.29 -12.14
CA ALA A 117 6.72 -15.87 -11.90
C ALA A 117 7.10 -14.53 -12.58
N SER A 118 6.42 -14.12 -13.65
CA SER A 118 6.63 -12.81 -14.27
C SER A 118 6.20 -11.65 -13.35
N LEU A 119 5.24 -11.88 -12.45
CA LEU A 119 4.88 -10.91 -11.42
C LEU A 119 6.04 -10.71 -10.45
N SER A 120 6.68 -11.79 -9.98
CA SER A 120 7.87 -11.70 -9.13
C SER A 120 8.97 -10.87 -9.81
N SER A 121 9.25 -11.12 -11.10
CA SER A 121 10.25 -10.34 -11.84
C SER A 121 9.90 -8.85 -11.91
N LYS A 122 8.63 -8.51 -12.20
CA LYS A 122 8.16 -7.10 -12.22
C LYS A 122 8.34 -6.42 -10.87
N LEU A 123 7.96 -7.09 -9.78
CA LEU A 123 8.08 -6.54 -8.43
C LEU A 123 9.54 -6.38 -8.02
N THR A 124 10.40 -7.34 -8.34
CA THR A 124 11.86 -7.23 -8.10
C THR A 124 12.45 -6.04 -8.84
N GLU A 125 12.09 -5.83 -10.11
CA GLU A 125 12.57 -4.68 -10.89
C GLU A 125 12.14 -3.34 -10.28
N LEU A 126 10.87 -3.21 -9.87
CA LEU A 126 10.38 -2.01 -9.18
C LEU A 126 11.11 -1.77 -7.86
N ARG A 127 11.44 -2.84 -7.13
CA ARG A 127 12.23 -2.76 -5.89
C ARG A 127 13.65 -2.30 -6.16
N GLU A 128 14.33 -2.86 -7.15
CA GLU A 128 15.71 -2.48 -7.51
C GLU A 128 15.83 -1.02 -7.92
N ARG A 129 14.76 -0.45 -8.49
CA ARG A 129 14.64 0.98 -8.80
C ARG A 129 14.27 1.84 -7.59
N GLY A 130 13.98 1.25 -6.44
CA GLY A 130 13.51 1.95 -5.23
C GLY A 130 12.11 2.53 -5.36
N GLU A 131 11.31 2.00 -6.29
CA GLU A 131 9.95 2.49 -6.56
C GLU A 131 8.90 1.69 -5.77
N LEU A 132 9.12 0.40 -5.55
CA LEU A 132 8.18 -0.47 -4.82
C LEU A 132 8.18 -0.15 -3.31
N SER A 133 7.02 0.25 -2.78
CA SER A 133 6.82 0.57 -1.37
C SER A 133 5.86 -0.35 -0.63
N ALA A 134 4.95 -1.01 -1.35
CA ALA A 134 4.03 -1.99 -0.78
C ALA A 134 3.45 -2.87 -1.87
N PHE A 135 2.99 -4.05 -1.49
CA PHE A 135 2.28 -4.96 -2.39
C PHE A 135 0.95 -5.38 -1.75
N ILE A 136 -0.15 -5.23 -2.50
CA ILE A 136 -1.47 -5.71 -2.10
C ILE A 136 -1.96 -6.70 -3.14
N THR A 137 -2.36 -7.90 -2.73
CA THR A 137 -3.10 -8.84 -3.59
C THR A 137 -4.58 -8.81 -3.25
N ILE A 138 -5.44 -8.93 -4.26
CA ILE A 138 -6.90 -9.01 -4.08
C ILE A 138 -7.43 -10.18 -4.91
N GLY A 139 -8.13 -11.13 -4.28
CA GLY A 139 -8.61 -12.30 -5.01
C GLY A 139 -7.48 -13.17 -5.54
N ALA A 140 -6.36 -13.24 -4.81
CA ALA A 140 -5.12 -13.82 -5.30
C ALA A 140 -5.33 -15.23 -5.91
N PRO A 141 -4.99 -15.43 -7.21
CA PRO A 141 -5.13 -16.74 -7.85
C PRO A 141 -4.06 -17.71 -7.35
N GLN A 142 -4.22 -19.00 -7.70
CA GLN A 142 -3.23 -20.04 -7.45
C GLN A 142 -1.78 -19.62 -7.79
N GLY A 143 -0.85 -19.96 -6.89
CA GLY A 143 0.58 -19.72 -7.08
C GLY A 143 1.08 -18.35 -6.61
N ILE A 144 0.22 -17.50 -6.05
CA ILE A 144 0.65 -16.23 -5.44
C ILE A 144 1.58 -16.44 -4.24
N HIS A 145 1.41 -17.51 -3.45
CA HIS A 145 2.33 -17.85 -2.37
C HIS A 145 3.81 -17.93 -2.84
N SER A 146 4.05 -18.39 -4.08
CA SER A 146 5.40 -18.43 -4.66
C SER A 146 5.95 -17.03 -4.98
N VAL A 147 5.07 -16.08 -5.34
CA VAL A 147 5.44 -14.66 -5.53
C VAL A 147 5.80 -14.04 -4.19
N LEU A 148 5.00 -14.30 -3.15
CA LEU A 148 5.25 -13.77 -1.80
C LEU A 148 6.57 -14.32 -1.22
N ALA A 149 6.82 -15.61 -1.38
CA ALA A 149 8.10 -16.22 -0.99
C ALA A 149 9.29 -15.58 -1.71
N ALA A 150 9.17 -15.33 -3.03
CA ALA A 150 10.23 -14.67 -3.78
C ALA A 150 10.50 -13.24 -3.30
N LEU A 151 9.47 -12.48 -2.87
CA LEU A 151 9.64 -11.15 -2.27
C LEU A 151 10.37 -11.21 -0.92
N GLN A 152 10.09 -12.24 -0.11
CA GLN A 152 10.77 -12.47 1.15
C GLN A 152 12.25 -12.86 0.94
N ASP A 153 12.53 -13.75 -0.01
CA ASP A 153 13.87 -14.24 -0.32
C ASP A 153 14.82 -13.13 -0.77
N ILE A 154 14.33 -12.14 -1.50
CA ILE A 154 15.13 -10.98 -1.90
C ILE A 154 15.33 -9.98 -0.75
N GLY A 155 14.72 -10.21 0.42
CA GLY A 155 14.80 -9.36 1.60
C GLY A 155 14.00 -8.06 1.45
N ALA A 156 12.86 -8.10 0.75
CA ALA A 156 12.02 -6.93 0.62
C ALA A 156 11.36 -6.60 1.97
N GLU A 157 11.83 -5.55 2.65
CA GLU A 157 11.17 -5.00 3.85
C GLU A 157 9.97 -4.11 3.47
N ILE A 158 9.20 -4.53 2.45
CA ILE A 158 7.98 -3.84 2.05
C ILE A 158 6.78 -4.53 2.72
N PRO A 159 5.76 -3.78 3.16
CA PRO A 159 4.51 -4.38 3.59
C PRO A 159 3.83 -5.15 2.44
N VAL A 160 3.39 -6.36 2.76
CA VAL A 160 2.62 -7.26 1.88
C VAL A 160 1.27 -7.54 2.50
N PHE A 161 0.19 -7.05 1.88
CA PHE A 161 -1.17 -7.33 2.31
C PHE A 161 -1.88 -8.24 1.30
N SER A 162 -2.67 -9.20 1.79
CA SER A 162 -3.45 -10.09 0.94
C SER A 162 -4.92 -10.05 1.33
N VAL A 163 -5.78 -9.75 0.37
CA VAL A 163 -7.21 -9.52 0.58
C VAL A 163 -8.00 -10.53 -0.23
N PHE A 164 -8.90 -11.25 0.43
CA PHE A 164 -9.75 -12.30 -0.13
C PHE A 164 -8.94 -13.31 -0.95
N PRO A 165 -7.92 -13.97 -0.37
CA PRO A 165 -7.16 -14.98 -1.09
C PRO A 165 -8.08 -16.13 -1.51
N GLN A 166 -7.99 -16.58 -2.77
CA GLN A 166 -8.81 -17.68 -3.28
C GLN A 166 -8.16 -19.05 -3.04
N ASP A 167 -6.84 -19.09 -3.12
CA ASP A 167 -6.04 -20.31 -3.01
C ASP A 167 -4.88 -20.15 -2.02
N ASP A 168 -4.31 -21.29 -1.61
CA ASP A 168 -3.05 -21.38 -0.87
C ASP A 168 -3.03 -20.50 0.40
N VAL A 169 -4.13 -20.45 1.15
CA VAL A 169 -4.30 -19.54 2.31
C VAL A 169 -3.13 -19.61 3.28
N LEU A 170 -2.65 -20.81 3.62
CA LEU A 170 -1.49 -20.98 4.52
C LEU A 170 -0.20 -20.39 3.94
N GLY A 171 0.03 -20.55 2.64
CA GLY A 171 1.18 -19.95 1.96
C GLY A 171 1.06 -18.43 1.89
N THR A 172 -0.15 -17.93 1.69
CA THR A 172 -0.47 -16.50 1.70
C THR A 172 -0.29 -15.89 3.09
N GLU A 173 -0.71 -16.58 4.15
CA GLU A 173 -0.49 -16.18 5.55
C GLU A 173 1.00 -16.12 5.89
N ALA A 174 1.80 -17.10 5.45
CA ALA A 174 3.24 -17.10 5.67
C ALA A 174 3.96 -15.97 4.92
N GLY A 175 3.42 -15.58 3.75
CA GLY A 175 3.99 -14.59 2.85
C GLY A 175 3.59 -13.13 3.11
N SER A 176 2.58 -12.87 3.96
CA SER A 176 1.96 -11.54 4.12
C SER A 176 2.16 -10.97 5.53
N ASP A 177 2.20 -9.64 5.65
CA ASP A 177 2.11 -8.95 6.93
C ASP A 177 0.67 -8.89 7.47
N LEU A 178 -0.31 -8.89 6.55
CA LEU A 178 -1.74 -8.88 6.89
C LEU A 178 -2.52 -9.67 5.84
N VAL A 179 -3.38 -10.59 6.30
CA VAL A 179 -4.35 -11.29 5.47
C VAL A 179 -5.76 -10.91 5.92
N ILE A 180 -6.62 -10.57 4.96
CA ILE A 180 -8.03 -10.25 5.22
C ILE A 180 -8.91 -11.13 4.35
N ASP A 181 -9.69 -11.99 4.98
CA ASP A 181 -10.72 -12.79 4.32
C ASP A 181 -12.12 -12.16 4.53
N TYR A 182 -13.15 -12.74 3.92
CA TYR A 182 -14.54 -12.31 4.06
C TYR A 182 -15.43 -13.48 4.46
N ARG A 183 -16.38 -13.21 5.36
CA ARG A 183 -17.53 -14.08 5.57
C ARG A 183 -18.78 -13.31 5.94
N THR A 184 -19.93 -13.85 5.57
CA THR A 184 -21.20 -13.36 6.12
C THR A 184 -21.28 -13.67 7.62
N ALA A 185 -21.84 -12.75 8.41
CA ALA A 185 -22.05 -13.00 9.82
C ALA A 185 -22.98 -14.22 10.00
N PRO A 186 -22.70 -15.12 10.97
CA PRO A 186 -23.60 -16.23 11.25
C PRO A 186 -24.99 -15.68 11.62
N LEU A 187 -26.02 -16.20 10.95
CA LEU A 187 -27.41 -15.88 11.28
C LEU A 187 -27.66 -16.37 12.72
N LYS A 188 -28.01 -15.44 13.62
CA LYS A 188 -28.20 -15.73 15.06
C LYS A 188 -29.37 -16.66 15.39
N ASN A 189 -30.13 -17.09 14.39
CA ASN A 189 -31.28 -17.96 14.55
C ASN A 189 -31.05 -19.17 13.66
N ASP A 190 -30.44 -20.20 14.20
CA ASP A 190 -30.93 -21.58 14.10
C ASP A 190 -30.04 -22.43 15.02
N ALA A 191 -30.59 -22.77 16.18
CA ALA A 191 -30.16 -23.96 16.89
C ALA A 191 -30.51 -25.13 15.97
N ASP A 192 -29.50 -25.93 15.61
CA ASP A 192 -29.55 -27.00 14.61
C ASP A 192 -29.21 -26.58 13.17
N VAL A 193 -27.99 -26.11 12.94
CA VAL A 193 -27.28 -26.47 11.71
C VAL A 193 -25.84 -26.75 12.09
N ALA A 194 -25.28 -27.78 11.47
CA ALA A 194 -23.88 -28.14 11.58
C ALA A 194 -22.99 -26.90 11.49
N HIS A 195 -21.83 -27.00 12.11
CA HIS A 195 -20.71 -26.09 11.89
C HIS A 195 -20.32 -26.24 10.41
N ASP A 196 -21.12 -25.66 9.52
CA ASP A 196 -20.91 -25.74 8.09
C ASP A 196 -19.55 -25.11 7.86
N SER A 197 -18.66 -25.99 7.43
CA SER A 197 -17.30 -25.70 7.05
C SER A 197 -17.31 -24.41 6.25
N ALA A 198 -16.49 -23.46 6.67
CA ALA A 198 -16.20 -22.24 5.94
C ALA A 198 -15.56 -22.49 4.57
N GLU A 199 -15.56 -23.73 4.08
CA GLU A 199 -14.86 -24.19 2.89
C GLU A 199 -15.77 -24.30 1.65
N ASP A 200 -17.10 -24.24 1.76
CA ASP A 200 -18.00 -24.59 0.63
C ASP A 200 -19.13 -23.60 0.31
N ALA A 201 -19.17 -22.42 0.92
CA ALA A 201 -20.07 -21.35 0.45
C ALA A 201 -19.29 -20.36 -0.41
N ASP A 202 -19.71 -20.14 -1.65
CA ASP A 202 -19.26 -19.06 -2.53
C ASP A 202 -19.52 -17.69 -1.87
N LEU A 203 -18.68 -17.32 -0.90
CA LEU A 203 -18.77 -16.08 -0.14
C LEU A 203 -18.05 -14.97 -0.92
N GLU A 204 -18.66 -14.55 -2.03
CA GLU A 204 -18.20 -13.38 -2.76
C GLU A 204 -18.50 -12.10 -1.95
N TYR A 205 -17.48 -11.28 -1.69
CA TYR A 205 -17.69 -9.94 -1.14
C TYR A 205 -18.37 -9.05 -2.19
N LYS A 206 -19.63 -8.68 -1.94
CA LYS A 206 -20.43 -7.84 -2.85
C LYS A 206 -20.39 -6.34 -2.57
N GLY A 207 -19.58 -5.90 -1.60
CA GLY A 207 -19.45 -4.49 -1.24
C GLY A 207 -18.51 -3.70 -2.17
N ASP A 208 -18.32 -2.42 -1.86
CA ASP A 208 -17.38 -1.55 -2.60
C ASP A 208 -15.93 -1.87 -2.23
N PHE A 209 -15.12 -2.34 -3.18
CA PHE A 209 -13.69 -2.62 -2.93
C PHE A 209 -12.88 -1.37 -2.60
N GLY A 210 -13.30 -0.19 -3.04
CA GLY A 210 -12.69 1.07 -2.59
C GLY A 210 -12.79 1.27 -1.08
N ALA A 211 -13.89 0.79 -0.47
CA ALA A 211 -14.12 0.83 0.98
C ALA A 211 -13.28 -0.20 1.75
N VAL A 212 -12.84 -1.27 1.10
CA VAL A 212 -11.91 -2.27 1.67
C VAL A 212 -10.46 -1.80 1.53
N LEU A 213 -10.09 -1.22 0.39
CA LEU A 213 -8.72 -0.82 0.11
C LEU A 213 -8.32 0.49 0.77
N SER A 214 -9.25 1.43 0.95
CA SER A 214 -8.91 2.73 1.53
C SER A 214 -8.28 2.65 2.93
N PRO A 215 -8.84 1.90 3.90
CA PRO A 215 -8.20 1.72 5.21
C PRO A 215 -6.79 1.12 5.11
N LEU A 216 -6.59 0.17 4.20
CA LEU A 216 -5.31 -0.51 3.99
C LEU A 216 -4.25 0.44 3.42
N ILE A 217 -4.58 1.16 2.36
CA ILE A 217 -3.68 2.13 1.74
C ILE A 217 -3.30 3.23 2.75
N GLN A 218 -4.25 3.72 3.56
CA GLN A 218 -3.97 4.73 4.59
C GLN A 218 -3.00 4.23 5.66
N VAL A 219 -3.09 2.95 6.05
CA VAL A 219 -2.12 2.32 6.94
C VAL A 219 -0.75 2.21 6.27
N LEU A 220 -0.70 1.80 5.00
CA LEU A 220 0.56 1.65 4.25
C LEU A 220 1.32 2.96 4.09
N LEU A 221 0.60 4.07 3.92
CA LEU A 221 1.20 5.41 3.87
C LEU A 221 1.97 5.78 5.15
N ASN A 222 1.63 5.15 6.28
CA ASN A 222 2.23 5.37 7.59
C ASN A 222 2.85 4.08 8.16
N TRP A 223 3.23 3.12 7.30
CA TRP A 223 3.59 1.76 7.72
C TRP A 223 4.74 1.71 8.73
N SER A 224 5.76 2.57 8.57
CA SER A 224 6.91 2.62 9.48
C SER A 224 6.53 2.86 10.94
N GLU A 225 5.46 3.62 11.17
CA GLU A 225 4.91 3.90 12.51
C GLU A 225 3.86 2.86 12.91
N MET A 226 3.06 2.40 11.94
CA MET A 226 1.92 1.53 12.21
C MET A 226 2.28 0.06 12.43
N LYS A 227 3.37 -0.45 11.83
CA LYS A 227 3.68 -1.90 11.83
C LYS A 227 3.83 -2.51 13.24
N GLU A 228 4.43 -1.76 14.16
CA GLU A 228 4.61 -2.18 15.56
C GLU A 228 3.56 -1.55 16.50
N SER A 229 2.63 -0.75 15.94
CA SER A 229 1.69 -0.01 16.76
C SER A 229 0.59 -0.93 17.29
N PRO A 230 0.30 -0.92 18.61
CA PRO A 230 -0.84 -1.64 19.15
C PRO A 230 -2.19 -1.12 18.61
N MET A 231 -2.19 0.06 17.97
CA MET A 231 -3.36 0.69 17.36
C MET A 231 -3.62 0.27 15.92
N LEU A 232 -2.76 -0.52 15.28
CA LEU A 232 -2.96 -0.99 13.90
C LEU A 232 -4.32 -1.68 13.73
N ILE A 233 -4.54 -2.76 14.47
CA ILE A 233 -5.77 -3.55 14.37
C ILE A 233 -7.00 -2.79 14.91
N PRO A 234 -6.95 -2.09 16.07
CA PRO A 234 -8.07 -1.25 16.50
C PRO A 234 -8.47 -0.17 15.49
N SER A 235 -7.51 0.47 14.81
CA SER A 235 -7.78 1.50 13.81
C SER A 235 -8.40 0.90 12.55
N LEU A 236 -7.86 -0.22 12.06
CA LEU A 236 -8.44 -0.95 10.94
C LEU A 236 -9.87 -1.41 11.26
N ARG A 237 -10.13 -1.98 12.44
CA ARG A 237 -11.49 -2.36 12.87
C ARG A 237 -12.48 -1.21 12.77
N ARG A 238 -12.11 -0.05 13.32
CA ARG A 238 -12.97 1.14 13.31
C ARG A 238 -13.24 1.59 11.87
N GLU A 239 -12.22 1.65 11.03
CA GLU A 239 -12.37 2.17 9.68
C GLU A 239 -13.09 1.18 8.75
N PHE A 240 -12.81 -0.11 8.83
CA PHE A 240 -13.57 -1.13 8.11
C PHE A 240 -15.04 -1.11 8.49
N PHE A 241 -15.38 -1.05 9.78
CA PHE A 241 -16.78 -0.98 10.20
C PHE A 241 -17.46 0.30 9.69
N LYS A 242 -16.76 1.43 9.73
CA LYS A 242 -17.29 2.71 9.22
C LYS A 242 -17.56 2.67 7.72
N GLN A 243 -16.63 2.15 6.92
CA GLN A 243 -16.70 2.19 5.46
C GLN A 243 -17.53 1.03 4.87
N THR A 244 -17.38 -0.18 5.41
CA THR A 244 -18.00 -1.40 4.86
C THR A 244 -19.22 -1.86 5.64
N GLY A 245 -19.34 -1.51 6.93
CA GLY A 245 -20.32 -2.09 7.84
C GLY A 245 -19.93 -3.45 8.43
N CYS A 246 -18.84 -4.07 7.94
CA CYS A 246 -18.34 -5.36 8.44
C CYS A 246 -17.39 -5.17 9.63
N ASN A 247 -17.37 -6.16 10.53
CA ASN A 247 -16.45 -6.21 11.66
C ASN A 247 -15.16 -6.91 11.25
N LEU A 248 -14.00 -6.34 11.58
CA LEU A 248 -12.72 -7.04 11.39
C LEU A 248 -12.38 -7.90 12.61
N VAL A 249 -12.56 -9.20 12.50
CA VAL A 249 -12.30 -10.19 13.56
C VAL A 249 -11.02 -10.97 13.26
N ILE A 250 -10.35 -11.50 14.28
CA ILE A 250 -9.16 -12.33 14.05
C ILE A 250 -9.59 -13.72 13.62
N TYR A 251 -8.92 -14.29 12.61
CA TYR A 251 -9.19 -15.66 12.20
C TYR A 251 -8.78 -16.63 13.33
N THR A 252 -9.65 -17.61 13.57
CA THR A 252 -9.41 -18.70 14.51
C THR A 252 -9.70 -19.99 13.77
N ASP A 253 -8.69 -20.86 13.69
CA ASP A 253 -8.81 -22.17 13.06
C ASP A 253 -9.91 -22.97 13.79
N PRO A 254 -10.97 -23.41 13.09
CA PRO A 254 -12.10 -24.09 13.71
C PRO A 254 -11.74 -25.49 14.24
N VAL A 255 -10.70 -26.12 13.71
CA VAL A 255 -10.24 -27.46 14.12
C VAL A 255 -9.33 -27.37 15.33
N THR A 256 -8.36 -26.46 15.32
CA THR A 256 -7.34 -26.37 16.37
C THR A 256 -7.66 -25.35 17.46
N GLY A 257 -8.57 -24.41 17.20
CA GLY A 257 -8.87 -23.28 18.08
C GLY A 257 -7.73 -22.24 18.14
N LEU A 258 -6.68 -22.40 17.32
CA LEU A 258 -5.55 -21.48 17.30
C LEU A 258 -5.93 -20.20 16.57
N ARG A 259 -5.55 -19.08 17.16
CA ARG A 259 -5.70 -17.75 16.56
C ARG A 259 -4.53 -17.49 15.62
N SER A 260 -4.82 -17.07 14.39
CA SER A 260 -3.77 -16.65 13.46
C SER A 260 -3.10 -15.36 13.97
N LYS A 261 -1.86 -15.13 13.53
CA LYS A 261 -1.06 -13.95 13.92
C LYS A 261 -1.43 -12.71 13.09
N ASN A 262 -1.68 -12.90 11.81
CA ASN A 262 -1.84 -11.86 10.81
C ASN A 262 -3.11 -12.02 9.95
N HIS A 263 -3.87 -13.12 10.12
CA HIS A 263 -5.10 -13.35 9.39
C HIS A 263 -6.33 -12.85 10.15
N TYR A 264 -7.10 -11.99 9.49
CA TYR A 264 -8.35 -11.41 9.95
C TYR A 264 -9.47 -11.68 8.95
N VAL A 265 -10.72 -11.62 9.41
CA VAL A 265 -11.91 -11.82 8.59
C VAL A 265 -12.80 -10.59 8.71
N LEU A 266 -13.23 -10.04 7.59
CA LEU A 266 -14.34 -9.09 7.52
C LEU A 266 -15.64 -9.86 7.64
N GLU A 267 -16.29 -9.74 8.79
CA GLU A 267 -17.51 -10.44 9.13
C GLU A 267 -18.72 -9.50 9.09
N GLY A 268 -19.68 -9.78 8.21
CA GLY A 268 -20.92 -9.00 8.13
C GLY A 268 -21.54 -8.96 6.75
N ILE A 269 -22.66 -8.24 6.66
CA ILE A 269 -23.29 -7.88 5.39
C ILE A 269 -22.74 -6.50 5.00
N PRO A 270 -22.03 -6.38 3.87
CA PRO A 270 -21.52 -5.11 3.40
C PRO A 270 -22.67 -4.12 3.18
N ARG A 271 -22.45 -2.85 3.49
CA ARG A 271 -23.42 -1.80 3.17
C ARG A 271 -23.54 -1.68 1.65
N GLU A 272 -24.75 -1.82 1.13
CA GLU A 272 -25.04 -1.44 -0.25
C GLU A 272 -24.88 0.07 -0.41
N LYS A 273 -24.46 0.52 -1.61
CA LYS A 273 -24.41 1.96 -1.94
C LYS A 273 -25.81 2.55 -1.76
N GLN A 274 -25.92 3.57 -0.91
CA GLN A 274 -27.00 4.56 -1.01
C GLN A 274 -26.72 5.50 -2.17
#